data_AF-A0A0Q8MLL4-F1
#
_entry.id   AF-A0A0Q8MLL4-F1
#
_cell.length_a   1.000
_cell.length_b   1.000
_cell.length_c   1.000
_cell.angle_alpha   90.00
_cell.angle_beta   90.00
_cell.angle_gamma   90.00
#
_symmetry.space_group_name_H-M   'P 1'
#
loop_
_entity.id
_entity.type
_entity.pdbx_description
1 polymer ?
#
loop_
_entity_poly.entity_id
_entity_poly.type
_entity_poly.pdbx_seq_one_letter_code
_entity_poly.pdbx_strand_id
1 'polypeptide(L)'
;MIDPLEQIVGGPALCAWIGAAPTFGDCPVLDFRISIAGSGSLTLRTWPLDAEGNYRSDEPGRVTFEFEHIRAVDLVDFHPQSVVDVLKVERCERGFLMSIEAAFGLQGTIEAEGVAVRFQQQEPSI
;
A
#
# COMPACT_ATOMS: atom_id res chain seq x y z
N MET A 1 13.53 15.87 0.86
CA MET A 1 13.42 14.84 -0.18
C MET A 1 11.93 14.55 -0.32
N ILE A 2 11.36 14.53 -1.52
CA ILE A 2 9.94 14.22 -1.73
C ILE A 2 9.78 12.70 -1.61
N ASP A 3 8.81 12.25 -0.81
CA ASP A 3 8.52 10.83 -0.65
C ASP A 3 8.17 10.20 -2.01
N PRO A 4 8.73 9.05 -2.41
CA PRO A 4 8.40 8.41 -3.69
C PRO A 4 6.91 8.12 -3.86
N LEU A 5 6.17 7.92 -2.77
CA LEU A 5 4.72 7.76 -2.79
C LEU A 5 4.03 9.03 -3.31
N GLU A 6 4.53 10.23 -2.99
CA GLU A 6 3.98 11.48 -3.54
C GLU A 6 4.27 11.65 -5.05
N GLN A 7 5.10 10.78 -5.64
CA GLN A 7 5.44 10.83 -7.06
C GLN A 7 4.67 9.83 -7.91
N ILE A 8 3.90 8.93 -7.30
CA ILE A 8 3.05 7.99 -8.02
C ILE A 8 1.64 8.54 -8.21
N VAL A 9 0.97 8.11 -9.28
CA VAL A 9 -0.41 8.52 -9.56
C VAL A 9 -1.31 8.13 -8.39
N GLY A 10 -2.09 9.09 -7.88
CA GLY A 10 -2.97 8.91 -6.72
C GLY A 10 -2.29 9.02 -5.35
N GLY A 11 -0.96 8.97 -5.29
CA GLY A 11 -0.20 9.06 -4.04
C GLY A 11 -0.38 10.37 -3.28
N PRO A 12 -0.25 11.57 -3.90
CA PRO A 12 -0.50 12.84 -3.22
C PRO A 12 -1.89 12.94 -2.60
N ALA A 13 -2.91 12.39 -3.27
CA ALA A 13 -4.27 12.41 -2.77
C ALA A 13 -4.46 11.44 -1.58
N LEU A 14 -3.78 10.29 -1.60
CA LEU A 14 -3.70 9.39 -0.44
C LEU A 14 -3.01 10.07 0.74
N CYS A 15 -1.83 10.67 0.54
CA CYS A 15 -1.10 11.38 1.60
C CYS A 15 -1.93 12.52 2.19
N ALA A 16 -2.64 13.27 1.35
CA ALA A 16 -3.52 14.35 1.80
C ALA A 16 -4.69 13.84 2.64
N TRP A 17 -5.28 12.70 2.28
CA TRP A 17 -6.35 12.09 3.08
C TRP A 17 -5.83 11.53 4.41
N ILE A 18 -4.67 10.85 4.39
CA ILE A 18 -4.08 10.31 5.61
C ILE A 18 -3.55 11.42 6.53
N GLY A 19 -3.10 12.54 5.96
CA GLY A 19 -2.48 13.65 6.68
C GLY A 19 -0.95 13.64 6.67
N ALA A 20 -0.34 12.55 6.17
CA ALA A 20 1.10 12.41 5.97
C ALA A 20 1.40 11.28 4.96
N ALA A 21 2.67 11.09 4.62
CA ALA A 21 3.11 9.87 3.96
C ALA A 21 2.97 8.66 4.92
N PRO A 22 2.10 7.67 4.63
CA PRO A 22 1.85 6.55 5.51
C PRO A 22 2.99 5.52 5.51
N THR A 23 3.24 4.94 6.67
CA THR A 23 4.03 3.69 6.80
C THR A 23 3.17 2.43 6.76
N PHE A 24 1.84 2.55 6.90
CA PHE A 24 0.88 1.43 6.94
C PHE A 24 1.01 0.46 8.13
N GLY A 25 1.29 0.98 9.32
CA GLY A 25 1.27 0.21 10.57
C GLY A 25 -0.09 -0.43 10.86
N ASP A 26 -0.07 -1.70 11.29
CA ASP A 26 -1.24 -2.51 11.64
C ASP A 26 -2.34 -2.54 10.56
N CYS A 27 -1.97 -2.50 9.28
CA CYS A 27 -2.91 -2.44 8.16
C CYS A 27 -3.24 -3.85 7.62
N PRO A 28 -4.49 -4.33 7.75
CA PRO A 28 -4.89 -5.62 7.21
C PRO A 28 -4.82 -5.66 5.69
N VAL A 29 -4.29 -6.77 5.14
CA VAL A 29 -4.36 -7.08 3.72
C VAL A 29 -5.77 -7.60 3.41
N LEU A 30 -6.48 -6.92 2.51
CA LEU A 30 -7.84 -7.28 2.09
C LEU A 30 -7.87 -8.17 0.85
N ASP A 31 -6.96 -7.94 -0.10
CA ASP A 31 -6.88 -8.68 -1.35
C ASP A 31 -5.47 -8.53 -1.94
N PHE A 32 -4.96 -9.60 -2.52
CA PHE A 32 -3.70 -9.59 -3.25
C PHE A 32 -3.83 -10.41 -4.54
N ARG A 33 -3.39 -9.84 -5.66
CA ARG A 33 -3.48 -10.46 -6.98
C ARG A 33 -2.22 -10.20 -7.77
N ILE A 34 -1.72 -11.24 -8.44
CA ILE A 34 -0.72 -11.14 -9.50
C ILE A 34 -1.24 -11.93 -10.70
N SER A 35 -1.04 -11.37 -11.89
CA SER A 35 -1.30 -11.99 -13.18
C SER A 35 0.01 -12.31 -13.89
N ILE A 36 0.02 -13.42 -14.64
CA ILE A 36 1.13 -13.76 -15.55
C ILE A 36 1.35 -12.72 -16.65
N ALA A 37 0.38 -11.82 -16.88
CA ALA A 37 0.52 -10.69 -17.79
C ALA A 37 1.41 -9.56 -17.22
N GLY A 38 1.92 -9.70 -15.99
CA GLY A 38 2.75 -8.70 -15.34
C GLY A 38 1.95 -7.56 -14.72
N SER A 39 0.66 -7.76 -14.45
CA SER A 39 -0.17 -6.83 -13.68
C SER A 39 -0.52 -7.42 -12.32
N GLY A 40 -0.84 -6.56 -11.36
CA GLY A 40 -1.24 -7.01 -10.03
C GLY A 40 -1.87 -5.91 -9.20
N SER A 41 -2.30 -6.29 -8.01
CA SER A 41 -2.81 -5.34 -7.02
C SER A 41 -2.60 -5.83 -5.60
N LEU A 42 -2.32 -4.89 -4.70
CA LEU A 42 -2.36 -5.08 -3.25
C LEU A 42 -3.39 -4.12 -2.67
N THR A 43 -4.42 -4.65 -2.02
CA THR A 43 -5.44 -3.84 -1.35
C THR A 43 -5.32 -3.97 0.16
N LEU A 44 -5.16 -2.85 0.84
CA LEU A 44 -5.07 -2.72 2.29
C LEU A 44 -6.28 -1.98 2.84
N ARG A 45 -6.64 -2.27 4.09
CA ARG A 45 -7.40 -1.33 4.91
C ARG A 45 -6.43 -0.45 5.67
N THR A 46 -6.70 0.85 5.71
CA THR A 46 -5.93 1.83 6.49
C THR A 46 -6.86 2.92 7.03
N TRP A 47 -6.29 3.90 7.72
CA TRP A 47 -7.00 4.97 8.42
C TRP A 47 -6.28 6.31 8.25
N PRO A 48 -6.96 7.45 8.42
CA PRO A 48 -6.30 8.74 8.49
C PRO A 48 -5.62 8.92 9.84
N LEU A 49 -4.67 9.85 9.92
CA LEU A 49 -4.02 10.23 11.17
C LEU A 49 -4.83 11.31 11.91
N ASP A 50 -4.77 11.29 13.23
CA ASP A 50 -5.20 12.40 14.08
C ASP A 50 -4.13 13.51 14.15
N ALA A 51 -4.39 14.57 14.92
CA ALA A 51 -3.46 15.69 15.06
C ALA A 51 -2.15 15.30 15.77
N GLU A 52 -2.18 14.20 16.52
CA GLU A 52 -1.07 13.62 17.25
C GLU A 52 -0.28 12.59 16.41
N GLY A 53 -0.75 12.27 15.20
CA GLY A 53 -0.12 11.33 14.27
C GLY A 53 -0.49 9.86 14.51
N ASN A 54 -1.58 9.56 15.21
CA ASN A 54 -2.08 8.20 15.39
C ASN A 54 -3.20 7.87 14.41
N TYR A 55 -3.30 6.60 13.99
CA TYR A 55 -4.38 6.14 13.12
C TYR A 55 -5.76 6.20 13.79
N ARG A 56 -6.71 6.85 13.12
CA ARG A 56 -8.10 7.04 13.54
C ARG A 56 -9.00 5.88 13.09
N SER A 57 -9.29 4.96 13.99
CA SER A 57 -10.00 3.71 13.66
C SER A 57 -11.46 3.88 13.20
N ASP A 58 -12.06 5.04 13.44
CA ASP A 58 -13.44 5.40 13.12
C ASP A 58 -13.68 5.75 11.63
N GLU A 59 -12.63 6.05 10.87
CA GLU A 59 -12.71 6.46 9.47
C GLU A 59 -11.89 5.55 8.53
N PRO A 60 -12.20 4.24 8.41
CA PRO A 60 -11.41 3.35 7.58
C PRO A 60 -11.52 3.69 6.09
N GLY A 61 -10.42 3.52 5.38
CA GLY A 61 -10.35 3.56 3.93
C GLY A 61 -9.77 2.27 3.35
N ARG A 62 -10.04 2.06 2.07
CA ARG A 62 -9.39 1.04 1.25
C ARG A 62 -8.35 1.70 0.36
N VAL A 63 -7.14 1.17 0.37
CA VAL A 63 -6.03 1.62 -0.48
C VAL A 63 -5.62 0.45 -1.36
N THR A 64 -5.70 0.62 -2.67
CA THR A 64 -5.27 -0.36 -3.65
C THR A 64 -4.06 0.20 -4.39
N PHE A 65 -2.93 -0.48 -4.22
CA PHE A 65 -1.79 -0.32 -5.10
C PHE A 65 -2.00 -1.18 -6.34
N GLU A 66 -1.89 -0.57 -7.51
CA GLU A 66 -1.95 -1.24 -8.81
C GLU A 66 -0.54 -1.28 -9.41
N PHE A 67 -0.14 -2.46 -9.88
CA PHE A 67 1.18 -2.70 -10.48
C PHE A 67 1.05 -2.94 -11.98
N GLU A 68 1.93 -2.31 -12.76
CA GLU A 68 2.07 -2.51 -14.19
C GLU A 68 3.50 -2.95 -14.53
N HIS A 69 3.61 -3.92 -15.44
CA HIS A 69 4.89 -4.49 -15.88
C HIS A 69 5.75 -4.99 -14.71
N ILE A 70 5.18 -5.83 -13.85
CA ILE A 70 5.89 -6.51 -12.75
C ILE A 70 7.13 -7.24 -13.30
N ARG A 71 8.27 -6.98 -12.68
CA ARG A 71 9.60 -7.48 -13.07
C ARG A 71 10.07 -8.61 -12.17
N ALA A 72 9.84 -8.47 -10.87
CA ALA A 72 10.22 -9.44 -9.85
C ALA A 72 9.21 -9.42 -8.72
N VAL A 73 9.00 -10.61 -8.14
CA VAL A 73 8.16 -10.82 -6.96
C VAL A 73 8.90 -11.79 -6.08
N ASP A 74 9.19 -11.36 -4.86
CA ASP A 74 9.74 -12.21 -3.81
C ASP A 74 8.85 -12.05 -2.59
N LEU A 75 7.85 -12.93 -2.46
CA LEU A 75 6.85 -12.86 -1.41
C LEU A 75 6.76 -14.21 -0.71
N VAL A 76 6.63 -14.17 0.61
CA VAL A 76 6.55 -15.35 1.47
C VAL A 76 5.42 -15.20 2.49
N ASP A 77 5.14 -16.30 3.20
CA ASP A 77 4.24 -16.35 4.36
C ASP A 77 2.79 -15.89 4.09
N PHE A 78 2.26 -16.17 2.89
CA PHE A 78 0.87 -15.88 2.54
C PHE A 78 -0.13 -16.43 3.56
N HIS A 79 -0.91 -15.54 4.17
CA HIS A 79 -1.94 -15.90 5.13
C HIS A 79 -3.23 -15.08 4.91
N PRO A 80 -4.44 -15.66 5.07
CA PRO A 80 -5.72 -14.93 4.87
C PRO A 80 -5.94 -13.74 5.82
N GLN A 81 -5.17 -13.66 6.90
CA GLN A 81 -5.23 -12.60 7.92
C GLN A 81 -3.92 -11.80 7.96
N SER A 82 -3.25 -11.65 6.82
CA SER A 82 -1.99 -10.91 6.77
C SER A 82 -2.19 -9.46 7.21
N VAL A 83 -1.22 -8.93 7.96
CA VAL A 83 -1.19 -7.57 8.49
C VAL A 83 0.17 -6.96 8.17
N VAL A 84 0.14 -5.81 7.50
CA VAL A 84 1.32 -4.99 7.20
C VAL A 84 1.69 -4.19 8.45
N ASP A 85 2.99 -4.13 8.76
CA ASP A 85 3.56 -3.20 9.75
C ASP A 85 4.25 -2.02 9.06
N VAL A 86 4.98 -2.30 7.98
CA VAL A 86 5.62 -1.27 7.15
C VAL A 86 5.44 -1.58 5.68
N LEU A 87 4.97 -0.61 4.91
CA LEU A 87 5.01 -0.63 3.45
C LEU A 87 5.75 0.60 2.95
N LYS A 88 6.79 0.36 2.16
CA LYS A 88 7.61 1.41 1.54
C LYS A 88 7.56 1.27 0.03
N VAL A 89 7.48 2.41 -0.65
CA VAL A 89 7.65 2.51 -2.11
C VAL A 89 8.92 3.31 -2.34
N GLU A 90 9.83 2.75 -3.13
CA GLU A 90 11.11 3.37 -3.48
C GLU A 90 11.24 3.44 -4.99
N ARG A 91 11.87 4.50 -5.51
CA ARG A 91 12.26 4.51 -6.94
C ARG A 91 13.51 3.68 -7.14
N CYS A 92 13.49 2.83 -8.15
CA CYS A 92 14.66 2.12 -8.64
C CYS A 92 14.98 2.53 -10.09
N GLU A 93 16.06 2.01 -10.68
CA GLU A 93 16.49 2.36 -12.04
C GLU A 93 15.39 2.13 -13.09
N ARG A 94 14.54 1.11 -12.88
CA ARG A 94 13.51 0.67 -13.83
C ARG A 94 12.10 0.71 -13.25
N GLY A 95 11.79 1.74 -12.47
CA GLY A 95 10.45 1.97 -11.92
C GLY A 95 10.45 2.05 -10.41
N PHE A 96 9.78 1.11 -9.76
CA PHE A 96 9.55 1.11 -8.33
C PHE A 96 9.80 -0.25 -7.68
N LEU A 97 10.32 -0.19 -6.46
CA LEU A 97 10.39 -1.30 -5.52
C LEU A 97 9.38 -1.04 -4.41
N MET A 98 8.46 -1.97 -4.21
CA MET A 98 7.61 -2.01 -3.03
C MET A 98 8.16 -3.05 -2.05
N SER A 99 8.39 -2.63 -0.82
CA SER A 99 8.81 -3.50 0.28
C SER A 99 7.69 -3.59 1.32
N ILE A 100 7.36 -4.82 1.72
CA ILE A 100 6.31 -5.14 2.68
C ILE A 100 6.96 -5.85 3.87
N GLU A 101 7.00 -5.18 5.01
CA GLU A 101 7.34 -5.76 6.30
C GLU A 101 6.02 -6.07 7.02
N ALA A 102 5.80 -7.33 7.34
CA ALA A 102 4.54 -7.76 7.96
C ALA A 102 4.64 -7.79 9.48
N ALA A 103 3.59 -7.34 10.16
CA ALA A 103 3.33 -7.76 11.53
C ALA A 103 3.00 -9.26 11.57
N PHE A 104 2.31 -9.75 10.53
CA PHE A 104 1.99 -11.17 10.35
C PHE A 104 1.65 -11.49 8.89
N GLY A 105 2.13 -12.63 8.38
CA GLY A 105 1.76 -13.14 7.06
C GLY A 105 2.57 -12.52 5.91
N LEU A 106 1.87 -12.08 4.86
CA LEU A 106 2.44 -11.63 3.58
C LEU A 106 3.55 -10.59 3.75
N GLN A 107 4.78 -10.95 3.38
CA GLN A 107 5.95 -10.08 3.43
C GLN A 107 6.88 -10.29 2.23
N GLY A 108 7.76 -9.33 1.97
CA GLY A 108 8.76 -9.38 0.90
C GLY A 108 8.69 -8.18 -0.03
N THR A 109 8.97 -8.38 -1.32
CA THR A 109 9.13 -7.30 -2.29
C THR A 109 8.42 -7.54 -3.62
N ILE A 110 8.06 -6.43 -4.28
CA ILE A 110 7.52 -6.39 -5.64
C ILE A 110 8.25 -5.29 -6.41
N GLU A 111 8.86 -5.64 -7.53
CA GLU A 111 9.42 -4.68 -8.49
C GLU A 111 8.49 -4.52 -9.69
N ALA A 112 8.18 -3.28 -10.05
CA ALA A 112 7.30 -2.97 -11.18
C ALA A 112 7.74 -1.68 -11.90
N GLU A 113 7.50 -1.59 -13.21
CA GLU A 113 7.81 -0.36 -13.95
C GLU A 113 6.80 0.76 -13.65
N GLY A 114 5.54 0.38 -13.38
CA GLY A 114 4.46 1.30 -12.99
C GLY A 114 3.81 0.91 -11.67
N VAL A 115 3.57 1.92 -10.83
CA VAL A 115 2.76 1.81 -9.60
C VAL A 115 1.79 2.97 -9.56
N ALA A 116 0.52 2.67 -9.30
CA ALA A 116 -0.51 3.67 -9.03
C ALA A 116 -1.26 3.33 -7.75
N VAL A 117 -1.84 4.34 -7.12
CA VAL A 117 -2.68 4.20 -5.94
C VAL A 117 -4.10 4.62 -6.28
N ARG A 118 -5.06 3.80 -5.88
CA ARG A 118 -6.45 4.19 -5.75
C ARG A 118 -6.82 4.10 -4.28
N PHE A 119 -7.48 5.12 -3.76
CA PHE A 119 -8.04 5.06 -2.42
C PHE A 119 -9.52 5.40 -2.44
N GLN A 120 -10.26 4.73 -1.56
CA GLN A 120 -11.67 4.97 -1.32
C GLN A 120 -11.87 5.07 0.19
N GLN A 121 -12.33 6.23 0.65
CA GLN A 121 -12.87 6.38 1.99
C GLN A 121 -14.11 5.49 2.10
N GLN A 122 -14.22 4.70 3.17
CA GLN A 122 -15.52 4.08 3.43
C GLN A 122 -16.44 5.17 3.96
N GLU A 123 -17.61 5.33 3.34
CA GLU A 123 -18.68 6.08 3.98
C GLU A 123 -19.04 5.37 5.30
N PRO A 124 -19.21 6.11 6.40
CA PRO A 124 -19.58 5.50 7.66
C PRO A 124 -20.87 4.70 7.48
N SER A 125 -20.84 3.42 7.89
CA SER A 125 -22.05 2.60 7.94
C SER A 125 -23.04 3.26 8.88
N ILE A 126 -24.16 3.74 8.33
CA ILE A 126 -25.29 4.35 9.04
C ILE A 126 -25.97 3.30 9.94
#